data_AF-A0A3A0D1N5-F1
#
_entry.id   AF-A0A3A0D1N5-F1
#
_cell.length_a   1.000
_cell.length_b   1.000
_cell.length_c   1.000
_cell.angle_alpha   90.00
_cell.angle_beta   90.00
_cell.angle_gamma   90.00
#
_symmetry.space_group_name_H-M   'P 1'
#
loop_
_entity.id
_entity.type
_entity.pdbx_description
1 polymer ?
#
loop_
_entity_poly.entity_id
_entity_poly.type
_entity_poly.pdbx_seq_one_letter_code
_entity_poly.pdbx_strand_id
1 'polypeptide(L)'
;MLTHWTPALSNPPFAAVMPAAQRFMQFRYPLPYGAILQENGVQFVVYSRSATAMRVLLYKRVGDREPYRTIDFNPTTDRWGDIWSMFVPDVAAGALYHFQADGPYQPERGHRFNPHARLIDPYARALAGNFQASEDGVIRPPKCVVIDDAFDWKGDRHLRRPLSETVIYEMHVRGFTRDPSS
;
A
#
# COMPACT_ATOMS: atom_id res chain seq x y z
N MET A 1 -66.05 -55.40 -4.42
CA MET A 1 -65.68 -53.97 -4.26
C MET A 1 -65.76 -53.64 -2.78
N LEU A 2 -64.66 -53.77 -2.05
CA LEU A 2 -64.51 -53.25 -0.69
C LEU A 2 -63.04 -52.88 -0.49
N THR A 3 -62.88 -51.69 0.07
CA THR A 3 -61.68 -50.89 0.25
C THR A 3 -60.82 -51.41 1.40
N HIS A 4 -59.50 -51.55 1.19
CA HIS A 4 -58.53 -51.58 2.29
C HIS A 4 -57.56 -50.40 2.17
N TRP A 5 -57.71 -49.51 3.14
CA TRP A 5 -56.89 -48.34 3.45
C TRP A 5 -55.67 -48.80 4.28
N THR A 6 -54.48 -48.32 3.95
CA THR A 6 -53.29 -48.37 4.82
C THR A 6 -52.71 -46.96 4.88
N PRO A 7 -52.59 -46.31 6.05
CA PRO A 7 -51.92 -45.03 6.15
C PRO A 7 -50.41 -45.26 6.28
N ALA A 8 -49.65 -44.78 5.29
CA ALA A 8 -48.21 -44.62 5.43
C ALA A 8 -47.93 -43.45 6.38
N LEU A 9 -47.21 -43.73 7.47
CA LEU A 9 -46.67 -42.75 8.40
C LEU A 9 -45.74 -41.80 7.64
N SER A 10 -46.14 -40.54 7.49
CA SER A 10 -45.27 -39.48 6.99
C SER A 10 -44.36 -39.03 8.12
N ASN A 11 -43.08 -39.39 8.02
CA ASN A 11 -42.04 -38.81 8.84
C ASN A 11 -41.79 -37.38 8.31
N PRO A 12 -41.87 -36.31 9.12
CA PRO A 12 -41.53 -34.99 8.64
C PRO A 12 -40.02 -34.93 8.37
N PRO A 13 -39.55 -34.24 7.30
CA PRO A 13 -38.13 -34.05 7.09
C PRO A 13 -37.57 -33.20 8.23
N PHE A 14 -36.49 -33.71 8.82
CA PHE A 14 -35.67 -33.06 9.83
C PHE A 14 -35.25 -31.68 9.32
N ALA A 15 -35.92 -30.62 9.79
CA ALA A 15 -35.48 -29.26 9.52
C ALA A 15 -34.13 -29.05 10.22
N ALA A 16 -33.05 -29.15 9.45
CA ALA A 16 -31.73 -28.81 9.93
C ALA A 16 -31.73 -27.34 10.35
N VAL A 17 -31.75 -27.09 11.66
CA VAL A 17 -31.49 -25.78 12.24
C VAL A 17 -30.07 -25.42 11.83
N MET A 18 -29.93 -24.51 10.85
CA MET A 18 -28.64 -23.91 10.51
C MET A 18 -28.10 -23.24 11.77
N PRO A 19 -26.91 -23.60 12.27
CA PRO A 19 -26.35 -22.92 13.42
C PRO A 19 -26.19 -21.44 13.07
N ALA A 20 -26.61 -20.56 13.99
CA ALA A 20 -26.45 -19.12 13.87
C ALA A 20 -25.00 -18.82 13.46
N ALA A 21 -24.83 -18.05 12.38
CA ALA A 21 -23.52 -17.70 11.85
C ALA A 21 -22.64 -17.18 12.99
N GLN A 22 -21.63 -17.98 13.33
CA GLN A 22 -20.67 -17.66 14.37
C GLN A 22 -19.98 -16.38 13.92
N ARG A 23 -20.29 -15.28 14.60
CA ARG A 23 -19.80 -13.95 14.26
C ARG A 23 -18.32 -13.91 14.62
N PHE A 24 -17.47 -14.42 13.73
CA PHE A 24 -16.04 -14.28 13.86
C PHE A 24 -15.72 -12.79 13.81
N MET A 25 -15.22 -12.25 14.91
CA MET A 25 -14.58 -10.94 14.93
C MET A 25 -13.34 -11.02 14.03
N GLN A 26 -13.48 -10.63 12.77
CA GLN A 26 -12.35 -10.45 11.88
C GLN A 26 -11.75 -9.07 12.15
N PHE A 27 -10.52 -9.04 12.65
CA PHE A 27 -9.69 -7.84 12.54
C PHE A 27 -9.44 -7.58 11.05
N ARG A 28 -10.15 -6.61 10.46
CA ARG A 28 -9.98 -6.17 9.06
C ARG A 28 -9.41 -4.75 8.96
N TYR A 29 -8.47 -4.40 9.83
CA TYR A 29 -7.63 -3.23 9.55
C TYR A 29 -6.32 -3.71 8.94
N PRO A 30 -6.12 -3.57 7.61
CA PRO A 30 -4.76 -3.64 7.08
C PRO A 30 -3.93 -2.63 7.87
N LEU A 31 -2.75 -3.05 8.37
CA LEU A 31 -1.80 -2.11 8.93
C LEU A 31 -1.51 -1.09 7.83
N PRO A 32 -1.81 0.20 8.04
CA PRO A 32 -1.55 1.19 7.02
C PRO A 32 -0.03 1.32 6.93
N TYR A 33 0.52 0.91 5.80
CA TYR A 33 1.93 1.07 5.48
C TYR A 33 2.12 2.28 4.56
N GLY A 34 3.33 2.80 4.53
CA GLY A 34 3.72 3.97 3.76
C GLY A 34 3.59 5.28 4.54
N ALA A 35 3.48 6.39 3.81
CA ALA A 35 3.23 7.71 4.37
C ALA A 35 1.73 7.98 4.51
N ILE A 36 1.24 8.03 5.74
CA ILE A 36 -0.17 8.23 6.08
C ILE A 36 -0.34 9.65 6.59
N LEU A 37 -1.07 10.46 5.84
CA LEU A 37 -1.45 11.80 6.26
C LEU A 37 -2.38 11.71 7.49
N GLN A 38 -2.05 12.47 8.53
CA GLN A 38 -2.85 12.62 9.75
C GLN A 38 -3.04 14.11 10.05
N GLU A 39 -3.84 14.42 11.07
CA GLU A 39 -3.94 15.78 11.58
C GLU A 39 -2.55 16.25 12.05
N ASN A 40 -2.07 17.36 11.49
CA ASN A 40 -0.79 18.01 11.83
C ASN A 40 0.49 17.24 11.47
N GLY A 41 0.44 16.19 10.63
CA GLY A 41 1.66 15.51 10.23
C GLY A 41 1.45 14.26 9.39
N VAL A 42 2.51 13.47 9.30
CA VAL A 42 2.53 12.21 8.57
C VAL A 42 3.09 11.10 9.45
N GLN A 43 2.36 10.00 9.53
CA GLN A 43 2.86 8.75 10.07
C GLN A 43 3.58 7.97 8.96
N PHE A 44 4.87 7.75 9.09
CA PHE A 44 5.64 6.88 8.19
C PHE A 44 5.70 5.48 8.78
N VAL A 45 5.30 4.47 8.02
CA VAL A 45 5.29 3.06 8.45
C VAL A 45 5.89 2.17 7.37
N VAL A 46 6.96 1.43 7.67
CA VAL A 46 7.65 0.60 6.69
C VAL A 46 8.17 -0.70 7.30
N TYR A 47 8.03 -1.79 6.55
CA TYR A 47 8.56 -3.10 6.94
C TYR A 47 10.07 -3.19 6.64
N SER A 48 10.87 -3.59 7.61
CA SER A 48 12.24 -4.06 7.39
C SER A 48 12.76 -4.88 8.57
N ARG A 49 12.80 -6.21 8.40
CA ARG A 49 13.34 -7.14 9.40
C ARG A 49 14.83 -6.94 9.67
N SER A 50 15.63 -6.79 8.62
CA SER A 50 17.10 -6.83 8.73
C SER A 50 17.74 -5.45 8.84
N ALA A 51 16.97 -4.36 8.72
CA ALA A 51 17.53 -3.04 8.95
C ALA A 51 17.99 -2.89 10.40
N THR A 52 19.12 -2.24 10.59
CA THR A 52 19.65 -1.83 11.90
C THR A 52 19.33 -0.36 12.19
N ALA A 53 19.13 0.46 11.15
CA ALA A 53 18.63 1.82 11.26
C ALA A 53 17.74 2.18 10.06
N MET A 54 16.80 3.09 10.27
CA MET A 54 15.91 3.63 9.24
C MET A 54 15.84 5.14 9.35
N ARG A 55 15.65 5.83 8.22
CA ARG A 55 15.53 7.29 8.14
C ARG A 55 14.50 7.72 7.12
N VAL A 56 13.76 8.78 7.41
CA VAL A 56 13.01 9.56 6.42
C VAL A 56 13.87 10.72 5.94
N LEU A 57 13.92 10.93 4.63
CA LEU A 57 14.69 11.99 3.99
C LEU A 57 13.70 12.90 3.26
N LEU A 58 13.58 14.15 3.68
CA LEU A 58 12.63 15.11 3.13
C LEU A 58 13.32 16.09 2.18
N TYR A 59 12.65 16.42 1.08
CA TYR A 59 13.17 17.28 0.01
C TYR A 59 12.26 18.48 -0.23
N LYS A 60 12.84 19.62 -0.66
CA LYS A 60 12.06 20.82 -1.00
C LYS A 60 11.51 20.72 -2.42
N ARG A 61 12.28 20.17 -3.35
CA ARG A 61 11.95 20.10 -4.78
C ARG A 61 12.26 18.73 -5.37
N VAL A 62 11.56 18.38 -6.44
CA VAL A 62 11.74 17.12 -7.18
C VAL A 62 13.17 16.93 -7.65
N GLY A 63 13.81 18.00 -8.14
CA GLY A 63 15.18 18.00 -8.64
C GLY A 63 16.28 17.97 -7.59
N ASP A 64 15.97 18.17 -6.29
CA ASP A 64 17.01 18.24 -5.25
C ASP A 64 17.72 16.89 -5.12
N ARG A 65 19.06 16.91 -5.13
CA ARG A 65 19.89 15.70 -4.96
C ARG A 65 19.98 15.27 -3.51
N GLU A 66 19.98 16.26 -2.61
CA GLU A 66 20.12 16.06 -1.16
C GLU A 66 18.87 16.50 -0.41
N PRO A 67 18.52 15.82 0.69
CA PRO A 67 17.40 16.22 1.53
C PRO A 67 17.74 17.51 2.27
N TYR A 68 16.71 18.31 2.57
CA TYR A 68 16.87 19.44 3.47
C TYR A 68 16.73 19.03 4.94
N ARG A 69 16.14 17.86 5.20
CA ARG A 69 15.94 17.30 6.54
C ARG A 69 16.00 15.77 6.48
N THR A 70 16.79 15.19 7.37
CA THR A 70 16.86 13.75 7.61
C THR A 70 16.37 13.50 9.02
N ILE A 71 15.52 12.48 9.19
CA ILE A 71 14.91 12.15 10.47
C ILE A 71 15.13 10.66 10.70
N ASP A 72 15.93 10.32 11.72
CA ASP A 72 16.22 8.96 12.11
C ASP A 72 15.07 8.38 12.95
N PHE A 73 14.69 7.14 12.66
CA PHE A 73 13.83 6.37 13.55
C PHE A 73 14.67 5.91 14.74
N ASN A 74 14.10 5.95 15.94
CA ASN A 74 14.68 5.35 17.13
C ASN A 74 14.43 3.82 17.12
N PRO A 75 15.46 2.96 17.01
CA PRO A 75 15.27 1.51 16.92
C PRO A 75 14.61 0.87 18.15
N THR A 76 14.55 1.57 19.29
CA THR A 76 13.93 1.07 20.53
C THR A 76 12.47 1.47 20.65
N THR A 77 12.10 2.68 20.24
CA THR A 77 10.73 3.20 20.41
C THR A 77 9.90 3.16 19.13
N ASP A 78 10.56 3.27 17.98
CA ASP A 78 9.91 3.45 16.67
C ASP A 78 9.96 2.16 15.84
N ARG A 79 10.32 1.04 16.49
CA ARG A 79 10.35 -0.29 15.87
C ARG A 79 9.57 -1.28 16.72
N TRP A 80 8.55 -1.89 16.12
CA TRP A 80 7.77 -2.96 16.75
C TRP A 80 7.86 -4.22 15.88
N GLY A 81 8.60 -5.22 16.37
CA GLY A 81 8.97 -6.39 15.58
C GLY A 81 9.79 -6.00 14.35
N ASP A 82 9.25 -6.27 13.16
CA ASP A 82 9.89 -5.96 11.88
C ASP A 82 9.36 -4.65 11.24
N ILE A 83 8.50 -3.90 11.94
CA ILE A 83 7.90 -2.67 11.44
C ILE A 83 8.55 -1.45 12.08
N TRP A 84 8.97 -0.51 11.24
CA TRP A 84 9.46 0.81 11.62
C TRP A 84 8.33 1.83 11.44
N SER A 85 8.04 2.61 12.47
CA SER A 85 6.88 3.51 12.51
C SER A 85 7.19 4.78 13.31
N MET A 86 7.04 5.95 12.69
CA MET A 86 7.30 7.24 13.33
C MET A 86 6.32 8.30 12.81
N PHE A 87 5.76 9.08 13.75
CA PHE A 87 5.00 10.29 13.42
C PHE A 87 5.96 11.46 13.23
N VAL A 88 5.80 12.20 12.13
CA VAL A 88 6.56 13.42 11.87
C VAL A 88 5.60 14.60 11.77
N PRO A 89 5.66 15.55 12.72
CA PRO A 89 4.80 16.73 12.70
C PRO A 89 5.19 17.67 11.54
N ASP A 90 4.24 18.51 11.15
CA ASP A 90 4.40 19.59 10.17
C ASP A 90 4.78 19.12 8.75
N VAL A 91 4.62 17.83 8.47
CA VAL A 91 4.68 17.28 7.11
C VAL A 91 3.27 17.24 6.55
N ALA A 92 3.09 17.79 5.35
CA ALA A 92 1.79 17.86 4.68
C ALA A 92 1.77 17.02 3.40
N ALA A 93 0.58 16.89 2.81
CA ALA A 93 0.41 16.34 1.47
C ALA A 93 1.28 17.09 0.45
N GLY A 94 1.80 16.37 -0.54
CA GLY A 94 2.77 16.87 -1.52
C GLY A 94 4.22 16.84 -1.05
N ALA A 95 4.50 16.55 0.22
CA ALA A 95 5.86 16.40 0.71
C ALA A 95 6.59 15.28 -0.04
N LEU A 96 7.85 15.56 -0.41
CA LEU A 96 8.70 14.67 -1.16
C LEU A 96 9.66 13.96 -0.23
N TYR A 97 9.74 12.64 -0.32
CA TYR A 97 10.58 11.86 0.56
C TYR A 97 11.25 10.64 -0.09
N HIS A 98 12.26 10.14 0.60
CA HIS A 98 12.80 8.79 0.43
C HIS A 98 12.91 8.14 1.80
N PHE A 99 13.06 6.82 1.81
CA PHE A 99 13.65 6.12 2.94
C PHE A 99 15.16 5.91 2.72
N GLN A 100 15.86 5.68 3.82
CA GLN A 100 17.21 5.13 3.82
C GLN A 100 17.31 4.13 4.95
N ALA A 101 18.04 3.05 4.69
CA ALA A 101 18.20 1.95 5.62
C ALA A 101 19.68 1.62 5.80
N ASP A 102 20.07 1.35 7.03
CA ASP A 102 21.33 0.69 7.36
C ASP A 102 21.05 -0.77 7.73
N GLY A 103 22.05 -1.63 7.59
CA GLY A 103 21.96 -3.06 7.89
C GLY A 103 23.19 -3.82 7.38
N PRO A 104 23.19 -5.15 7.51
CA PRO A 104 24.31 -5.96 7.05
C PRO A 104 24.54 -5.85 5.53
N TYR A 105 25.80 -5.76 5.11
CA TYR A 105 26.21 -5.94 3.72
C TYR A 105 26.98 -7.25 3.60
N GLN A 106 26.26 -8.32 3.27
CA GLN A 106 26.76 -9.70 3.06
C GLN A 106 26.11 -10.26 1.78
N PRO A 107 26.53 -9.80 0.59
CA PRO A 107 25.86 -10.13 -0.68
C PRO A 107 25.74 -11.62 -0.97
N GLU A 108 26.71 -12.42 -0.52
CA GLU A 108 26.75 -13.88 -0.59
C GLU A 108 25.64 -14.56 0.24
N ARG A 109 25.09 -13.85 1.23
CA ARG A 109 23.92 -14.26 2.02
C ARG A 109 22.65 -13.48 1.67
N GLY A 110 22.70 -12.68 0.59
CA GLY A 110 21.58 -11.88 0.11
C GLY A 110 21.39 -10.53 0.82
N HIS A 111 22.18 -10.21 1.85
CA HIS A 111 22.09 -8.92 2.53
C HIS A 111 22.84 -7.83 1.74
N ARG A 112 22.13 -6.80 1.30
CA ARG A 112 22.65 -5.76 0.37
C ARG A 112 22.34 -4.34 0.85
N PHE A 113 22.32 -4.12 2.17
CA PHE A 113 22.09 -2.79 2.71
C PHE A 113 23.19 -1.83 2.27
N ASN A 114 22.80 -0.67 1.76
CA ASN A 114 23.71 0.42 1.45
C ASN A 114 23.19 1.66 2.16
N PRO A 115 23.88 2.14 3.22
CA PRO A 115 23.40 3.26 4.03
C PRO A 115 23.43 4.59 3.27
N HIS A 116 23.99 4.66 2.06
CA HIS A 116 23.96 5.85 1.22
C HIS A 116 22.84 5.82 0.17
N ALA A 117 22.26 4.66 -0.12
CA ALA A 117 21.21 4.54 -1.11
C ALA A 117 19.95 5.32 -0.70
N ARG A 118 19.28 5.92 -1.69
CA ARG A 118 17.94 6.50 -1.52
C ARG A 118 16.92 5.45 -1.96
N LEU A 119 16.01 5.09 -1.06
CA LEU A 119 15.04 4.03 -1.27
C LEU A 119 13.66 4.61 -1.54
N ILE A 120 12.98 4.07 -2.55
CA ILE A 120 11.55 4.25 -2.73
C ILE A 120 10.84 3.50 -1.59
N ASP A 121 9.87 4.17 -0.97
CA ASP A 121 8.90 3.51 -0.11
C ASP A 121 8.09 2.49 -0.93
N PRO A 122 8.15 1.19 -0.61
CA PRO A 122 7.40 0.17 -1.34
C PRO A 122 5.88 0.35 -1.27
N TYR A 123 5.39 1.22 -0.37
CA TYR A 123 3.98 1.56 -0.20
C TYR A 123 3.66 2.97 -0.71
N ALA A 124 4.57 3.65 -1.41
CA ALA A 124 4.31 4.96 -1.99
C ALA A 124 3.14 4.90 -2.98
N ARG A 125 2.17 5.81 -2.83
CA ARG A 125 1.03 5.96 -3.75
C ARG A 125 1.34 6.78 -4.99
N ALA A 126 2.41 7.57 -4.95
CA ALA A 126 2.87 8.36 -6.09
C ALA A 126 4.39 8.60 -6.03
N LEU A 127 4.98 8.79 -7.21
CA LEU A 127 6.38 9.12 -7.41
C LEU A 127 6.51 10.40 -8.22
N ALA A 128 7.50 11.23 -7.90
CA ALA A 128 7.79 12.46 -8.59
C ALA A 128 9.22 12.46 -9.16
N GLY A 129 9.31 12.74 -10.46
CA GLY A 129 10.57 12.83 -11.19
C GLY A 129 11.03 11.51 -11.81
N ASN A 130 12.31 11.45 -12.16
CA ASN A 130 12.98 10.31 -12.77
C ASN A 130 14.20 9.92 -11.93
N PHE A 131 14.80 8.77 -12.27
CA PHE A 131 16.15 8.46 -11.79
C PHE A 131 17.11 9.58 -12.15
N GLN A 132 17.84 10.09 -11.16
CA GLN A 132 18.85 11.11 -11.38
C GLN A 132 20.19 10.46 -11.70
N ALA A 133 20.92 11.02 -12.67
CA ALA A 133 22.28 10.61 -12.97
C ALA A 133 23.18 10.73 -11.74
N SER A 134 24.07 9.76 -11.55
CA SER A 134 24.93 9.66 -10.38
C SER A 134 26.38 9.46 -10.78
N GLU A 135 27.23 10.40 -10.38
CA GLU A 135 28.70 10.31 -10.46
C GLU A 135 29.31 9.99 -9.09
N ASP A 136 28.54 10.17 -8.02
CA ASP A 136 28.93 9.99 -6.62
C ASP A 136 28.61 8.58 -6.07
N GLY A 137 28.13 7.68 -6.93
CA GLY A 137 27.74 6.32 -6.56
C GLY A 137 26.43 6.22 -5.76
N VAL A 138 25.76 7.35 -5.48
CA VAL A 138 24.48 7.37 -4.77
C VAL A 138 23.34 7.25 -5.78
N ILE A 139 22.60 6.15 -5.69
CA ILE A 139 21.40 5.92 -6.50
C ILE A 139 20.27 6.80 -5.97
N ARG A 140 19.71 7.63 -6.85
CA ARG A 140 18.61 8.56 -6.54
C ARG A 140 17.42 8.27 -7.45
N PRO A 141 16.44 7.46 -6.99
CA PRO A 141 15.22 7.21 -7.74
C PRO A 141 14.28 8.43 -7.71
N PRO A 142 13.14 8.38 -8.42
CA PRO A 142 12.04 9.31 -8.20
C PRO A 142 11.65 9.39 -6.72
N LYS A 143 11.29 10.59 -6.26
CA LYS A 143 10.90 10.82 -4.86
C LYS A 143 9.50 10.29 -4.61
N CYS A 144 9.28 9.66 -3.47
CA CYS A 144 7.94 9.34 -2.99
C CYS A 144 7.20 10.63 -2.63
N VAL A 145 5.87 10.62 -2.81
CA VAL A 145 5.01 11.77 -2.51
C VAL A 145 4.02 11.37 -1.42
N VAL A 146 3.89 12.20 -0.38
CA VAL A 146 2.78 12.09 0.58
C VAL A 146 1.49 12.50 -0.14
N ILE A 147 0.52 11.61 -0.23
CA ILE A 147 -0.73 11.85 -0.95
C ILE A 147 -1.89 12.05 0.03
N ASP A 148 -2.75 13.02 -0.27
CA ASP A 148 -4.10 13.09 0.26
C ASP A 148 -5.04 12.29 -0.68
N ASP A 149 -5.71 11.29 -0.11
CA ASP A 149 -6.59 10.38 -0.85
C ASP A 149 -8.03 10.90 -0.95
N ALA A 150 -8.32 12.08 -0.36
CA ALA A 150 -9.65 12.67 -0.45
C ALA A 150 -10.02 12.98 -1.90
N PHE A 151 -11.03 12.27 -2.41
CA PHE A 151 -11.56 12.47 -3.76
C PHE A 151 -13.08 12.29 -3.77
N ASP A 152 -13.81 13.26 -4.31
CA ASP A 152 -15.26 13.19 -4.48
C ASP A 152 -15.61 12.45 -5.78
N TRP A 153 -16.02 11.19 -5.62
CA TRP A 153 -16.41 10.31 -6.72
C TRP A 153 -17.78 10.64 -7.34
N LYS A 154 -18.52 11.63 -6.83
CA LYS A 154 -19.82 12.11 -7.37
C LYS A 154 -20.81 11.00 -7.74
N GLY A 155 -20.86 9.96 -6.90
CA GLY A 155 -21.82 8.87 -7.03
C GLY A 155 -21.44 7.78 -8.03
N ASP A 156 -20.17 7.70 -8.45
CA ASP A 156 -19.65 6.58 -9.25
C ASP A 156 -19.95 5.21 -8.63
N ARG A 157 -20.27 4.22 -9.47
CA ARG A 157 -20.67 2.87 -9.05
C ARG A 157 -20.13 1.82 -10.00
N HIS A 158 -19.79 0.68 -9.42
CA HIS A 158 -19.39 -0.50 -10.18
C HIS A 158 -20.48 -0.93 -11.15
N LEU A 159 -20.13 -1.07 -12.44
CA LEU A 159 -21.06 -1.48 -13.50
C LEU A 159 -21.61 -2.90 -13.33
N ARG A 160 -20.84 -3.81 -12.70
CA ARG A 160 -21.21 -5.22 -12.44
C ARG A 160 -21.78 -5.97 -13.66
N ARG A 161 -21.28 -5.66 -14.86
CA ARG A 161 -21.73 -6.30 -16.11
C ARG A 161 -21.33 -7.79 -16.13
N PRO A 162 -22.23 -8.72 -16.49
CA PRO A 162 -21.89 -10.14 -16.65
C PRO A 162 -20.78 -10.32 -17.69
N LEU A 163 -19.92 -11.32 -17.48
CA LEU A 163 -18.81 -11.59 -18.41
C LEU A 163 -19.31 -11.93 -19.83
N SER A 164 -20.46 -12.62 -19.94
CA SER A 164 -21.11 -12.95 -21.21
C SER A 164 -21.58 -11.74 -22.02
N GLU A 165 -21.74 -10.58 -21.37
CA GLU A 165 -22.17 -9.32 -21.99
C GLU A 165 -21.02 -8.32 -22.10
N THR A 166 -19.81 -8.72 -21.71
CA THR A 166 -18.64 -7.84 -21.66
C THR A 166 -17.87 -7.90 -22.98
N VAL A 167 -17.60 -6.73 -23.55
CA VAL A 167 -16.60 -6.55 -24.61
C VAL A 167 -15.42 -5.79 -24.01
N ILE A 168 -14.21 -6.34 -24.13
CA ILE A 168 -12.97 -5.71 -23.65
C ILE A 168 -12.35 -4.94 -24.82
N TYR A 169 -11.98 -3.68 -24.57
CA TYR A 169 -11.26 -2.85 -25.53
C TYR A 169 -9.87 -2.53 -24.99
N GLU A 170 -8.85 -3.20 -25.55
CA GLU A 170 -7.45 -2.95 -25.18
C GLU A 170 -6.96 -1.64 -25.80
N MET A 171 -6.39 -0.76 -24.98
CA MET A 171 -5.88 0.53 -25.42
C MET A 171 -4.63 0.93 -24.64
N HIS A 172 -3.74 1.68 -25.30
CA HIS A 172 -2.62 2.33 -24.63
C HIS A 172 -3.01 3.77 -24.30
N VAL A 173 -3.00 4.16 -23.01
CA VAL A 173 -3.43 5.49 -22.52
C VAL A 173 -2.89 6.65 -23.37
N ARG A 174 -1.55 6.72 -23.55
CA ARG A 174 -0.93 7.76 -24.40
C ARG A 174 -1.25 7.59 -25.89
N GLY A 175 -1.09 6.39 -26.44
CA GLY A 175 -1.26 6.14 -27.87
C GLY A 175 -2.68 6.43 -28.37
N PHE A 176 -3.67 6.21 -27.52
CA PHE A 176 -5.09 6.40 -27.85
C PHE A 176 -5.45 7.86 -28.16
N THR A 177 -4.79 8.83 -27.52
CA THR A 177 -5.11 10.27 -27.65
C THR A 177 -3.94 11.13 -28.14
N ARG A 178 -2.83 10.51 -28.58
CA ARG A 178 -1.64 11.25 -29.02
C ARG A 178 -1.83 11.90 -30.39
N ASP A 179 -2.60 11.27 -31.27
CA ASP A 179 -2.82 11.80 -32.61
C ASP A 179 -3.87 12.93 -32.57
N PRO A 180 -3.68 14.04 -33.29
CA PRO A 180 -4.68 15.10 -33.36
C PRO A 180 -6.06 14.68 -33.89
N SER A 181 -6.15 13.55 -34.61
CA SER A 181 -7.43 13.02 -35.11
C SER A 181 -8.20 12.15 -34.11
N SER A 182 -7.61 11.89 -32.94
CA SER A 182 -8.22 11.07 -31.87
C SER A 182 -9.40 11.74 -31.18
#